data_AF-A0A820C7Q6-F1
#
_entry.id   AF-A0A820C7Q6-F1
#
_cell.length_a   1.000
_cell.length_b   1.000
_cell.length_c   1.000
_cell.angle_alpha   90.00
_cell.angle_beta   90.00
_cell.angle_gamma   90.00
#
_symmetry.space_group_name_H-M   'P 1'
#
loop_
_entity.id
_entity.type
_entity.pdbx_description
1 polymer ?
#
loop_
_entity_poly.entity_id
_entity_poly.type
_entity_poly.pdbx_seq_one_letter_code
_entity_poly.pdbx_strand_id
1 'polypeptide(L)'
;SIPIYLGAPNVYDWLPCRTDCIIDLRKFETPKDAAIFIKSVAKNKTLYESYHQWRKEPVSNKFQNILNYYARSSNHTLDCALCEMSHRVGQGEDSKKIKTDLKNTIGSF
;
A
#
# COMPACT_ATOMS: atom_id res chain seq x y z
N SER A 1 -3.47 0.00 18.29
CA SER A 1 -3.36 1.46 18.47
C SER A 1 -3.88 2.18 17.23
N ILE A 2 -4.41 3.39 17.39
CA ILE A 2 -4.79 4.26 16.26
C ILE A 2 -3.60 5.19 15.96
N PRO A 3 -3.05 5.21 14.74
CA PRO A 3 -2.00 6.15 14.37
C PRO A 3 -2.51 7.59 14.38
N ILE A 4 -1.77 8.48 15.05
CA ILE A 4 -1.92 9.93 14.91
C ILE A 4 -0.87 10.37 13.90
N TYR A 5 -1.31 10.89 12.76
CA TYR A 5 -0.45 11.12 11.60
C TYR A 5 -0.34 12.61 11.26
N LEU A 6 0.90 13.04 11.01
CA LEU A 6 1.21 14.32 10.39
C LEU A 6 2.42 14.10 9.48
N GLY A 7 2.29 14.44 8.20
CA GLY A 7 3.34 14.17 7.22
C GLY A 7 2.89 14.42 5.79
N ALA A 8 3.14 13.44 4.93
CA ALA A 8 2.96 13.56 3.49
C ALA A 8 1.49 13.83 3.12
N PRO A 9 1.24 14.76 2.18
CA PRO A 9 -0.12 15.20 1.92
C PRO A 9 -1.00 14.13 1.30
N ASN A 10 -0.37 13.18 0.62
CA ASN A 10 -0.94 12.04 -0.09
C ASN A 10 -0.99 10.75 0.74
N VAL A 11 -0.92 10.80 2.08
CA VAL A 11 -0.93 9.60 2.94
C VAL A 11 -2.08 8.63 2.62
N TYR A 12 -3.24 9.15 2.23
CA TYR A 12 -4.43 8.36 1.89
C TYR A 12 -4.24 7.41 0.70
N ASP A 13 -3.28 7.67 -0.19
CA ASP A 13 -2.96 6.74 -1.29
C ASP A 13 -2.24 5.47 -0.81
N TRP A 14 -1.70 5.50 0.41
CA TRP A 14 -0.88 4.44 1.00
C TRP A 14 -1.58 3.70 2.14
N LEU A 15 -2.81 4.10 2.49
CA LEU A 15 -3.53 3.46 3.59
C LEU A 15 -4.17 2.13 3.17
N PRO A 16 -4.09 1.09 4.03
CA PRO A 16 -4.73 -0.20 3.76
C PRO A 16 -6.26 -0.12 3.86
N CYS A 17 -6.78 0.85 4.62
CA CYS A 17 -8.20 0.99 4.90
C CYS A 17 -8.97 1.67 3.77
N ARG A 18 -10.25 1.31 3.63
CA ARG A 18 -11.21 1.98 2.72
C ARG A 18 -11.88 3.20 3.39
N THR A 19 -11.97 3.16 4.72
CA THR A 19 -12.51 4.19 5.61
C THR A 19 -11.38 4.79 6.46
N ASP A 20 -11.67 5.61 7.47
CA ASP A 20 -10.63 6.19 8.32
C ASP A 20 -9.94 5.11 9.19
N CYS A 21 -8.62 4.98 9.06
CA CYS A 21 -7.78 4.16 9.93
C CYS A 21 -6.65 4.93 10.64
N ILE A 22 -6.60 6.25 10.46
CA ILE A 22 -5.66 7.16 11.11
C ILE A 22 -6.39 8.43 11.57
N ILE A 23 -5.84 9.11 12.57
CA ILE A 23 -6.22 10.48 12.91
C ILE A 23 -5.23 11.39 12.17
N ASP A 24 -5.66 11.98 11.06
CA ASP A 24 -4.85 12.93 10.28
C ASP A 24 -4.93 14.32 10.90
N LEU A 25 -3.83 14.80 11.48
CA LEU A 25 -3.76 16.07 12.18
C LEU A 25 -3.99 17.28 11.25
N ARG A 26 -3.85 17.11 9.93
CA ARG A 26 -4.09 18.19 8.95
C ARG A 26 -5.57 18.50 8.75
N LYS A 27 -6.46 17.60 9.21
CA LYS A 27 -7.92 17.82 9.17
C LYS A 27 -8.42 18.78 10.26
N PHE A 28 -7.54 19.26 11.14
CA PHE A 28 -7.88 20.16 12.23
C PHE A 28 -7.27 21.54 12.00
N GLU A 29 -8.03 22.59 12.29
CA GLU A 29 -7.55 23.98 12.17
C GLU A 29 -6.47 24.29 13.21
N THR A 30 -6.60 23.75 14.43
CA THR A 30 -5.63 23.98 15.51
C THR A 30 -5.23 22.67 16.23
N PRO A 31 -4.04 22.64 16.87
CA PRO A 31 -3.64 21.51 17.73
C PRO A 31 -4.62 21.25 18.89
N LYS A 32 -5.31 22.31 19.36
CA LYS A 32 -6.30 22.19 20.44
C LYS A 32 -7.52 21.39 19.97
N ASP A 33 -7.99 21.62 18.75
CA ASP A 33 -9.13 20.89 18.18
C ASP A 33 -8.79 19.42 17.98
N ALA A 34 -7.59 19.13 17.48
CA ALA A 34 -7.07 17.76 17.39
C ALA A 34 -7.01 17.08 18.76
N ALA A 35 -6.53 17.77 19.80
CA ALA A 35 -6.46 17.23 21.15
C ALA A 35 -7.86 16.96 21.76
N ILE A 36 -8.83 17.84 21.50
CA ILE A 36 -10.23 17.64 21.91
C ILE A 36 -10.80 16.39 21.22
N PHE A 37 -10.58 16.25 19.92
CA PHE A 37 -11.02 15.07 19.17
C PHE A 37 -10.35 13.78 19.64
N ILE A 38 -9.03 13.77 19.84
CA ILE A 38 -8.31 12.58 20.35
C ILE A 38 -8.87 12.17 21.72
N LYS A 39 -9.17 13.14 22.60
CA LYS A 39 -9.81 12.85 23.90
C LYS A 39 -11.22 12.28 23.74
N SER A 40 -12.01 12.74 22.76
CA SER A 40 -13.35 12.19 22.52
C SER A 40 -13.27 10.75 22.00
N VAL A 41 -12.34 10.45 21.09
CA VAL A 41 -12.05 9.09 20.61
C VAL A 41 -11.64 8.19 21.77
N ALA A 42 -10.74 8.63 22.65
CA ALA A 42 -10.28 7.84 23.80
C ALA A 42 -11.39 7.49 24.81
N LYS A 43 -12.44 8.33 24.91
CA LYS A 43 -13.58 8.12 25.81
C LYS A 43 -14.75 7.36 25.17
N ASN A 44 -14.75 7.20 23.85
CA ASN A 44 -15.84 6.56 23.11
C ASN A 44 -15.35 5.25 22.49
N LYS A 45 -15.70 4.12 23.11
CA LYS A 45 -15.31 2.78 22.66
C LYS A 45 -15.74 2.50 21.21
N THR A 46 -16.99 2.82 20.86
CA THR A 46 -17.52 2.59 19.51
C THR A 46 -16.75 3.38 18.47
N LEU A 47 -16.44 4.65 18.75
CA LEU A 47 -15.63 5.48 17.86
C LEU A 47 -14.19 4.98 17.78
N TYR A 48 -13.58 4.60 18.89
CA TYR A 48 -12.23 4.01 18.87
C TYR A 48 -12.18 2.72 18.05
N GLU A 49 -13.19 1.86 18.18
CA GLU A 49 -13.29 0.59 17.47
C GLU A 49 -13.53 0.77 15.97
N SER A 50 -14.23 1.83 15.54
CA SER A 50 -14.46 2.10 14.12
C SER A 50 -13.15 2.26 13.33
N TYR A 51 -12.13 2.89 13.92
CA TYR A 51 -10.77 3.01 13.34
C TYR A 51 -10.03 1.68 13.20
N HIS A 52 -10.50 0.59 13.80
CA HIS A 52 -9.90 -0.75 13.68
C HIS A 52 -10.70 -1.69 12.78
N GLN A 53 -11.91 -1.32 12.35
CA GLN A 53 -12.79 -2.21 11.58
C GLN A 53 -12.15 -2.68 10.27
N TRP A 54 -11.36 -1.81 9.63
CA TRP A 54 -10.65 -2.14 8.38
C TRP A 54 -9.80 -3.41 8.46
N ARG A 55 -9.35 -3.84 9.66
CA ARG A 55 -8.55 -5.07 9.84
C ARG A 55 -9.35 -6.35 9.59
N LYS A 56 -10.68 -6.26 9.62
CA LYS A 56 -11.62 -7.37 9.38
C LYS A 56 -12.21 -7.35 7.97
N GLU A 57 -11.87 -6.34 7.19
CA GLU A 57 -12.38 -6.13 5.84
C GLU A 57 -11.25 -6.30 4.81
N PRO A 58 -11.57 -6.54 3.54
CA PRO A 58 -10.57 -6.48 2.48
C PRO A 58 -9.93 -5.10 2.41
N VAL A 59 -8.61 -5.06 2.19
CA VAL A 59 -7.87 -3.81 2.00
C VAL A 59 -8.41 -2.98 0.83
N SER A 60 -8.03 -1.71 0.78
CA SER A 60 -8.35 -0.82 -0.33
C SER A 60 -7.73 -1.34 -1.63
N ASN A 61 -8.40 -1.12 -2.76
CA ASN A 61 -7.89 -1.55 -4.07
C ASN A 61 -6.53 -0.91 -4.39
N LYS A 62 -6.32 0.35 -3.99
CA LYS A 62 -5.04 1.05 -4.13
C LYS A 62 -3.93 0.32 -3.37
N PHE A 63 -4.19 -0.03 -2.09
CA PHE A 63 -3.21 -0.76 -1.28
C PHE A 63 -2.97 -2.18 -1.81
N GLN A 64 -4.01 -2.87 -2.30
CA GLN A 64 -3.86 -4.17 -2.93
C GLN A 64 -2.94 -4.11 -4.16
N ASN A 65 -3.04 -3.05 -4.97
CA ASN A 65 -2.15 -2.87 -6.13
C ASN A 65 -0.68 -2.69 -5.70
N ILE A 66 -0.44 -1.95 -4.61
CA ILE A 66 0.89 -1.79 -4.01
C ILE A 66 1.43 -3.15 -3.55
N LEU A 67 0.63 -3.93 -2.82
CA LEU A 67 1.03 -5.27 -2.38
C LEU A 67 1.33 -6.21 -3.56
N ASN A 68 0.48 -6.19 -4.59
CA ASN A 68 0.67 -7.02 -5.79
C ASN A 68 1.96 -6.64 -6.52
N TYR A 69 2.27 -5.34 -6.63
CA TYR A 69 3.52 -4.86 -7.21
C TYR A 69 4.73 -5.38 -6.43
N TYR A 70 4.71 -5.26 -5.10
CA TYR A 70 5.81 -5.77 -4.27
C TYR A 70 5.92 -7.29 -4.32
N ALA A 71 4.81 -8.03 -4.31
CA ALA A 71 4.82 -9.49 -4.42
C ALA A 71 5.43 -9.98 -5.74
N ARG A 72 5.16 -9.27 -6.85
CA ARG A 72 5.79 -9.55 -8.16
C ARG A 72 7.28 -9.24 -8.13
N SER A 73 7.64 -8.08 -7.57
CA SER A 73 9.03 -7.61 -7.47
C SER A 73 9.88 -8.45 -6.52
N SER A 74 9.28 -9.05 -5.48
CA SER A 74 9.99 -9.92 -4.53
C SER A 74 10.21 -11.33 -5.08
N ASN A 75 9.29 -11.84 -5.89
CA ASN A 75 9.43 -13.16 -6.52
C ASN A 75 10.38 -13.13 -7.73
N HIS A 76 10.57 -11.97 -8.34
CA HIS A 76 11.56 -11.75 -9.40
C HIS A 76 12.39 -10.50 -9.08
N THR A 77 13.45 -10.68 -8.30
CA THR A 77 14.51 -9.67 -8.23
C THR A 77 15.05 -9.41 -9.63
N LEU A 78 15.60 -8.21 -9.87
CA LEU A 78 16.19 -7.87 -11.17
C LEU A 78 17.21 -8.91 -11.63
N ASP A 79 17.96 -9.48 -10.69
CA ASP A 79 18.94 -10.52 -10.97
C ASP A 79 18.28 -11.82 -11.44
N CYS A 80 17.21 -12.27 -10.78
CA CYS A 80 16.45 -13.45 -11.22
C CYS A 80 15.82 -13.24 -12.60
N ALA A 81 15.25 -12.05 -12.84
CA ALA A 81 14.67 -11.70 -14.13
C ALA A 81 15.73 -11.73 -15.24
N LEU A 82 16.92 -11.17 -15.00
CA LEU A 82 18.03 -11.17 -15.94
C LEU A 82 18.56 -12.58 -16.23
N CYS A 83 18.68 -13.41 -15.19
CA CYS A 83 19.09 -14.81 -15.31
C CYS A 83 18.10 -15.61 -16.17
N GLU A 84 16.80 -15.46 -15.92
CA GLU A 84 15.75 -16.11 -16.70
C GLU A 84 15.80 -15.65 -18.17
N MET A 85 15.95 -14.35 -18.42
CA MET A 85 16.11 -13.80 -19.77
C MET A 85 17.29 -14.44 -20.50
N SER A 86 18.46 -14.44 -19.85
CA SER A 86 19.70 -14.93 -20.42
C SER A 86 19.60 -16.43 -20.74
N HIS A 87 18.98 -17.20 -19.84
CA HIS A 87 18.72 -18.62 -20.05
C HIS A 87 17.80 -18.88 -21.25
N ARG A 88 16.67 -18.16 -21.34
CA ARG A 88 15.69 -18.32 -22.42
C ARG A 88 16.24 -17.90 -23.79
N VAL A 89 17.00 -16.81 -23.85
CA VAL A 89 17.72 -16.41 -25.07
C VAL A 89 18.75 -17.49 -25.46
N GLY A 90 19.48 -18.05 -24.49
CA GLY A 90 20.40 -19.16 -24.71
C GLY A 90 19.72 -20.43 -25.25
N GLN A 91 18.44 -20.63 -24.95
CA GLN A 91 17.62 -21.71 -25.51
C GLN A 91 17.01 -21.38 -26.89
N GLY A 92 17.25 -20.19 -27.43
CA GLY A 92 16.77 -19.77 -28.74
C GLY A 92 15.36 -19.17 -28.75
N GLU A 93 14.79 -18.81 -27.60
CA GLU A 93 13.52 -18.08 -27.57
C GLU A 93 13.67 -16.64 -28.11
N ASP A 94 12.62 -16.14 -28.77
CA ASP A 94 12.60 -14.77 -29.29
C ASP A 94 12.63 -13.73 -28.17
N SER A 95 13.68 -12.90 -28.18
CA SER A 95 13.88 -11.76 -27.29
C SER A 95 12.67 -10.83 -27.17
N LYS A 96 11.86 -10.64 -28.22
CA LYS A 96 10.65 -9.79 -28.16
C LYS A 96 9.56 -10.42 -27.30
N LYS A 97 9.38 -11.74 -27.42
CA LYS A 97 8.45 -12.51 -26.59
C LYS A 97 8.87 -12.46 -25.13
N ILE A 98 10.15 -12.76 -24.84
CA ILE A 98 10.72 -12.70 -23.49
C ILE A 98 10.49 -11.33 -22.86
N LYS A 99 10.79 -10.24 -23.58
CA LYS A 99 10.58 -8.86 -23.10
C LYS A 99 9.11 -8.56 -22.77
N THR A 100 8.18 -9.14 -23.54
CA THR A 100 6.74 -8.96 -23.33
C THR A 100 6.27 -9.72 -22.09
N ASP A 101 6.70 -10.97 -21.94
CA ASP A 101 6.38 -11.79 -20.77
C ASP A 101 6.87 -11.14 -19.48
N LEU A 102 8.12 -10.66 -19.46
CA LEU A 102 8.68 -9.96 -18.30
C LEU A 102 7.96 -8.67 -17.95
N LYS A 103 7.57 -7.87 -18.95
CA LYS A 103 6.73 -6.69 -18.70
C LYS A 103 5.41 -7.06 -18.03
N ASN A 104 4.81 -8.19 -18.41
CA ASN A 104 3.57 -8.66 -17.81
C ASN A 104 3.80 -9.19 -16.39
N THR A 105 4.91 -9.87 -16.15
CA THR A 105 5.26 -10.48 -14.85
C THR A 105 5.67 -9.43 -13.80
N ILE A 106 6.55 -8.51 -14.17
CA ILE A 106 7.07 -7.47 -13.25
C ILE A 106 6.08 -6.31 -13.13
N GLY A 107 5.17 -6.16 -14.11
CA GLY A 107 4.26 -5.03 -14.23
C GLY A 107 4.94 -3.81 -14.86
N SER A 108 4.14 -2.85 -15.32
CA SER A 108 4.64 -1.54 -15.74
C SER A 108 4.76 -0.61 -14.53
N PHE A 109 5.82 0.19 -14.50
CA PHE A 109 5.90 1.39 -13.66
C PHE A 109 4.85 2.42 -14.08
#